data_AF-A0A0S7XHK9-F1
#
_entry.id   AF-A0A0S7XHK9-F1
#
_cell.length_a   1.000
_cell.length_b   1.000
_cell.length_c   1.000
_cell.angle_alpha   90.00
_cell.angle_beta   90.00
_cell.angle_gamma   90.00
#
_symmetry.space_group_name_H-M   'P 1'
#
loop_
_entity.id
_entity.type
_entity.pdbx_description
1 polymer ?
#
loop_
_entity_poly.entity_id
_entity_poly.type
_entity_poly.pdbx_seq_one_letter_code
_entity_poly.pdbx_strand_id
1 'polypeptide(L)'
;MERYFPTFMPMWRRARRALPRFLRIGVWPFRQLGRGILRGWPWLAGILVVLLLAHTIFNIVATRELGRELARLKANGCRLTLPELAPPPVPNEENAALIYERAFELLPSDDVDSAFWRAVAFAFPTRYGGTEHPATHSQAATFIRQHQRVLDLLRKGAAMPKARYQVNWEAPPFEIMLPHAAQIRDSVRLLGVDAVLKSRRGDAAGALADIGVMLKTGDTVSPEPALVSQLGRVACYSIASETLNTVMNNSAPSAEDCRSLHLLLSHIDLMRPFTHALKGDRVWGLWAFHEVRRSPAALLATAQDEAESTAKWPFWTAPLRLLWAPWLKKDELFYLRYMERVIALSRKPYRENAYATLHQQWERAPRYALVTRILVPVTGKVTWRRDEGIARIGLAQWALALRVYQERMGHYPHALSDVCAVVDWSLPDDPLSGQPFVYRREGDGYILYSFGFNRHDDGGKKERRKFRPYGPALTEAEYLRVPDDIVWRMTR
;
A
#
# COMPACT_ATOMS: atom_id res chain seq x y z
N MET A 1 -30.53 -59.10 0.77
CA MET A 1 -31.08 -58.87 2.12
C MET A 1 -31.55 -57.42 2.15
N GLU A 2 -32.76 -57.06 1.72
CA GLU A 2 -34.09 -57.49 2.19
C GLU A 2 -34.29 -57.32 3.71
N ARG A 3 -35.39 -56.61 4.04
CA ARG A 3 -36.08 -56.42 5.34
C ARG A 3 -35.67 -55.22 6.19
N TYR A 4 -36.53 -54.19 6.21
CA TYR A 4 -37.28 -53.72 7.39
C TYR A 4 -38.42 -52.77 6.92
N PHE A 5 -39.64 -53.28 6.72
CA PHE A 5 -40.87 -53.02 7.53
C PHE A 5 -41.71 -51.77 7.07
N PRO A 6 -43.05 -51.71 7.29
CA PRO A 6 -44.04 -51.94 6.22
C PRO A 6 -45.26 -50.97 6.21
N THR A 7 -46.14 -51.14 5.21
CA THR A 7 -47.60 -50.91 5.21
C THR A 7 -48.22 -49.91 6.20
N PHE A 8 -48.69 -48.76 5.70
CA PHE A 8 -49.83 -48.03 6.27
C PHE A 8 -50.71 -47.41 5.16
N MET A 9 -51.33 -48.26 4.36
CA MET A 9 -52.46 -47.90 3.50
C MET A 9 -53.72 -48.66 3.96
N PRO A 10 -54.27 -48.32 5.14
CA PRO A 10 -55.74 -48.24 5.23
C PRO A 10 -56.28 -47.15 6.20
N MET A 11 -55.55 -46.06 6.47
CA MET A 11 -56.05 -44.99 7.36
C MET A 11 -56.82 -43.88 6.62
N TRP A 12 -56.61 -43.72 5.31
CA TRP A 12 -57.19 -42.62 4.52
C TRP A 12 -58.67 -42.79 4.16
N ARG A 13 -59.25 -43.99 4.27
CA ARG A 13 -60.68 -44.21 3.99
C ARG A 13 -61.61 -43.95 5.19
N ARG A 14 -61.09 -43.84 6.42
CA ARG A 14 -61.89 -43.44 7.60
C ARG A 14 -61.81 -41.95 7.93
N ALA A 15 -60.73 -41.25 7.54
CA ALA A 15 -60.62 -39.79 7.76
C ALA A 15 -61.56 -38.93 6.90
N ARG A 16 -62.20 -39.51 5.86
CA ARG A 16 -63.08 -38.77 4.95
C ARG A 16 -64.52 -38.56 5.46
N ARG A 17 -64.89 -39.14 6.61
CA ARG A 17 -66.23 -38.98 7.22
C ARG A 17 -66.26 -38.07 8.46
N ALA A 18 -65.13 -37.51 8.87
CA ALA A 18 -65.02 -36.65 10.04
C ALA A 18 -64.47 -35.25 9.71
N LEU A 19 -64.68 -34.76 8.48
CA LEU A 19 -64.37 -33.37 8.13
C LEU A 19 -65.67 -32.54 8.12
N PRO A 20 -65.75 -31.47 8.93
CA PRO A 20 -66.96 -30.66 9.05
C PRO A 20 -67.30 -29.90 7.75
N ARG A 21 -68.61 -29.64 7.56
CA ARG A 21 -69.22 -29.08 6.33
C ARG A 21 -68.63 -27.75 5.84
N PHE A 22 -67.82 -27.04 6.64
CA PHE A 22 -67.18 -25.77 6.25
C PHE A 22 -65.97 -25.93 5.31
N LEU A 23 -65.41 -27.14 5.13
CA LEU A 23 -64.34 -27.39 4.15
C LEU A 23 -64.86 -27.64 2.72
N ARG A 24 -66.17 -27.41 2.47
CA ARG A 24 -66.78 -27.33 1.13
C ARG A 24 -66.96 -25.89 0.63
N ILE A 25 -66.23 -24.93 1.19
CA ILE A 25 -66.24 -23.55 0.70
C ILE A 25 -65.22 -23.44 -0.45
N GLY A 26 -65.74 -23.62 -1.67
CA GLY A 26 -65.38 -22.89 -2.87
C GLY A 26 -63.91 -22.87 -3.31
N VAL A 27 -63.60 -23.68 -4.34
CA VAL A 27 -62.52 -23.44 -5.33
C VAL A 27 -62.86 -22.20 -6.20
N TRP A 28 -63.43 -21.15 -5.62
CA TRP A 28 -64.10 -20.07 -6.36
C TRP A 28 -63.41 -18.68 -6.35
N PRO A 29 -62.24 -18.42 -5.71
CA PRO A 29 -61.50 -17.20 -6.04
C PRO A 29 -60.40 -17.40 -7.12
N PHE A 30 -59.99 -18.65 -7.42
CA PHE A 30 -58.86 -18.88 -8.36
C PHE A 30 -59.24 -18.86 -9.86
N ARG A 31 -60.53 -18.96 -10.21
CA ARG A 31 -60.99 -18.91 -11.63
C ARG A 31 -61.20 -17.49 -12.18
N GLN A 32 -61.28 -16.47 -11.32
CA GLN A 32 -61.39 -15.07 -11.76
C GLN A 32 -60.04 -14.35 -11.80
N LEU A 33 -59.10 -14.65 -10.89
CA LEU A 33 -57.71 -14.14 -10.98
C LEU A 33 -56.99 -14.62 -12.24
N GLY A 34 -57.25 -15.85 -12.70
CA GLY A 34 -56.64 -16.39 -13.93
C GLY A 34 -57.02 -15.64 -15.21
N ARG A 35 -58.23 -15.07 -15.31
CA ARG A 35 -58.70 -14.41 -16.55
C ARG A 35 -58.18 -12.98 -16.74
N GLY A 36 -57.88 -12.26 -15.67
CA GLY A 36 -57.21 -10.95 -15.74
C GLY A 36 -55.72 -11.08 -16.09
N ILE A 37 -55.04 -12.08 -15.53
CA ILE A 37 -53.63 -12.40 -15.80
C ILE A 37 -53.45 -12.88 -17.25
N LEU A 38 -54.37 -13.69 -17.79
CA LEU A 38 -54.34 -14.17 -19.18
C LEU A 38 -54.55 -13.05 -20.23
N ARG A 39 -55.23 -11.94 -19.88
CA ARG A 39 -55.41 -10.79 -20.78
C ARG A 39 -54.22 -9.81 -20.77
N GLY A 40 -53.49 -9.73 -19.66
CA GLY A 40 -52.31 -8.87 -19.52
C GLY A 40 -50.98 -9.48 -20.00
N TRP A 41 -50.93 -10.80 -20.19
CA TRP A 41 -49.71 -11.51 -20.58
C TRP A 41 -49.03 -10.99 -21.88
N PRO A 42 -49.76 -10.62 -22.95
CA PRO A 42 -49.13 -10.06 -24.15
C PRO A 42 -48.38 -8.74 -23.89
N TRP A 43 -48.91 -7.88 -23.02
CA TRP A 43 -48.27 -6.63 -22.61
C TRP A 43 -47.02 -6.89 -21.77
N LEU A 44 -47.10 -7.83 -20.82
CA LEU A 44 -45.95 -8.26 -20.02
C LEU A 44 -44.85 -8.87 -20.89
N ALA A 45 -45.21 -9.71 -21.87
CA ALA A 45 -44.28 -10.26 -22.84
C ALA A 45 -43.65 -9.18 -23.73
N GLY A 46 -44.45 -8.21 -24.20
CA GLY A 46 -43.96 -7.05 -24.95
C GLY A 46 -42.96 -6.21 -24.15
N ILE A 47 -43.27 -5.89 -22.89
CA ILE A 47 -42.35 -5.18 -21.99
C ILE A 47 -41.06 -5.98 -21.79
N LEU A 48 -41.15 -7.29 -21.57
CA LEU A 48 -39.98 -8.14 -21.41
C LEU A 48 -39.08 -8.12 -22.67
N VAL A 49 -39.66 -8.21 -23.87
CA VAL A 49 -38.91 -8.11 -25.13
C VAL A 49 -38.21 -6.75 -25.26
N VAL A 50 -38.88 -5.65 -24.94
CA VAL A 50 -38.28 -4.31 -24.97
C VAL A 50 -37.12 -4.21 -23.96
N LEU A 51 -37.29 -4.73 -22.74
CA LEU A 51 -36.23 -4.75 -21.73
C LEU A 51 -35.03 -5.59 -22.16
N LEU A 52 -35.26 -6.76 -22.76
CA LEU A 52 -34.20 -7.61 -23.30
C LEU A 52 -33.47 -6.92 -24.45
N LEU A 53 -34.18 -6.30 -25.39
CA LEU A 53 -33.58 -5.52 -26.48
C LEU A 53 -32.74 -4.36 -25.95
N ALA A 54 -33.28 -3.58 -25.01
CA ALA A 54 -32.56 -2.48 -24.37
C ALA A 54 -31.30 -2.98 -23.65
N HIS A 55 -31.40 -4.09 -22.91
CA HIS A 55 -30.26 -4.72 -22.25
C HIS A 55 -29.21 -5.20 -23.25
N THR A 56 -29.60 -5.87 -24.34
CA THR A 56 -28.68 -6.33 -25.39
C THR A 56 -27.98 -5.15 -26.06
N ILE A 57 -28.71 -4.09 -26.42
CA ILE A 57 -28.12 -2.86 -26.99
C ILE A 57 -27.13 -2.25 -26.01
N PHE A 58 -27.51 -2.11 -24.73
CA PHE A 58 -26.63 -1.58 -23.70
C PHE A 58 -25.36 -2.42 -23.53
N ASN A 59 -25.49 -3.75 -23.58
CA ASN A 59 -24.36 -4.67 -23.52
C ASN A 59 -23.43 -4.57 -24.75
N ILE A 60 -23.98 -4.39 -25.95
CA ILE A 60 -23.19 -4.16 -27.16
C ILE A 60 -22.43 -2.83 -27.06
N VAL A 61 -23.12 -1.75 -26.64
CA VAL A 61 -22.51 -0.43 -26.47
C VAL A 61 -21.40 -0.46 -25.43
N ALA A 62 -21.65 -1.02 -24.24
CA ALA A 62 -20.66 -1.15 -23.17
C ALA A 62 -19.44 -1.98 -23.61
N THR A 63 -19.66 -3.07 -24.36
CA THR A 63 -18.57 -3.89 -24.92
C THR A 63 -17.73 -3.10 -25.92
N ARG A 64 -18.36 -2.36 -26.83
CA ARG A 64 -17.67 -1.54 -27.83
C ARG A 64 -16.89 -0.39 -27.21
N GLU A 65 -17.42 0.25 -26.16
CA GLU A 65 -16.71 1.33 -25.46
C GLU A 65 -15.49 0.80 -24.70
N LEU A 66 -15.64 -0.27 -23.94
CA LEU A 66 -14.54 -0.90 -23.22
C LEU A 66 -13.44 -1.40 -24.18
N GLY A 67 -13.84 -2.04 -25.28
CA GLY A 67 -12.90 -2.49 -26.31
C GLY A 67 -12.13 -1.34 -26.95
N ARG A 68 -12.79 -0.22 -27.25
CA ARG A 68 -12.15 1.00 -27.75
C ARG A 68 -11.16 1.59 -26.75
N GLU A 69 -11.53 1.61 -25.48
CA GLU A 69 -10.67 2.11 -24.40
C GLU A 69 -9.40 1.27 -24.25
N LEU A 70 -9.53 -0.06 -24.23
CA LEU A 70 -8.39 -0.99 -24.17
C LEU A 70 -7.48 -0.85 -25.40
N ALA A 71 -8.08 -0.74 -26.60
CA ALA A 71 -7.34 -0.52 -27.83
C ALA A 71 -6.59 0.83 -27.80
N ARG A 72 -7.23 1.90 -27.30
CA ARG A 72 -6.61 3.22 -27.10
C ARG A 72 -5.40 3.14 -26.17
N LEU A 73 -5.54 2.48 -25.02
CA LEU A 73 -4.45 2.31 -24.06
C LEU A 73 -3.27 1.56 -24.70
N LYS A 74 -3.53 0.44 -25.40
CA LYS A 74 -2.49 -0.33 -26.11
C LYS A 74 -1.81 0.50 -27.20
N ALA A 75 -2.57 1.23 -28.01
CA ALA A 75 -2.04 2.12 -29.05
C ALA A 75 -1.13 3.22 -28.48
N ASN A 76 -1.41 3.69 -27.27
CA ASN A 76 -0.58 4.64 -26.53
C ASN A 76 0.61 3.97 -25.80
N GLY A 77 0.92 2.71 -26.11
CA GLY A 77 2.05 1.97 -25.52
C GLY A 77 1.83 1.51 -24.08
N CYS A 78 0.58 1.51 -23.57
CA CYS A 78 0.32 0.95 -22.25
C CYS A 78 0.47 -0.58 -22.28
N ARG A 79 1.40 -1.05 -21.46
CA ARG A 79 1.50 -2.45 -21.05
C ARG A 79 0.34 -2.79 -20.12
N LEU A 80 -0.37 -3.88 -20.42
CA LEU A 80 -1.61 -4.30 -19.75
C LEU A 80 -1.51 -5.70 -19.13
N THR A 81 -0.31 -6.27 -19.08
CA THR A 81 -0.02 -7.52 -18.36
C THR A 81 1.17 -7.32 -17.40
N LEU A 82 1.25 -8.15 -16.35
CA LEU A 82 2.36 -8.10 -15.39
C LEU A 82 3.69 -8.57 -16.01
N PRO A 83 3.74 -9.61 -16.87
CA PRO A 83 4.97 -9.99 -17.56
C PRO A 83 5.55 -8.86 -18.41
N GLU A 84 4.70 -8.08 -19.09
CA GLU A 84 5.16 -6.90 -19.84
C GLU A 84 5.77 -5.84 -18.90
N LEU A 85 5.26 -5.69 -17.68
CA LEU A 85 5.74 -4.72 -16.68
C LEU A 85 6.90 -5.25 -15.84
N ALA A 86 7.19 -6.55 -15.90
CA ALA A 86 8.23 -7.16 -15.08
C ALA A 86 9.61 -6.51 -15.35
N PRO A 87 10.44 -6.33 -14.31
CA PRO A 87 11.80 -5.85 -14.51
C PRO A 87 12.59 -6.80 -15.41
N PRO A 88 13.52 -6.27 -16.23
CA PRO A 88 14.36 -7.08 -17.08
C PRO A 88 15.20 -8.08 -16.27
N PRO A 89 15.62 -9.20 -16.88
CA PRO A 89 16.53 -10.13 -16.22
C PRO A 89 17.88 -9.48 -15.95
N VAL A 90 18.55 -9.95 -14.89
CA VAL A 90 19.91 -9.50 -14.50
C VAL A 90 20.82 -10.74 -14.46
N PRO A 91 22.01 -10.71 -15.08
CA PRO A 91 22.98 -11.80 -14.98
C PRO A 91 23.34 -12.12 -13.53
N ASN A 92 23.62 -13.39 -13.24
CA ASN A 92 23.86 -13.85 -11.86
C ASN A 92 25.05 -13.14 -11.20
N GLU A 93 26.09 -12.80 -11.96
CA GLU A 93 27.28 -12.09 -11.48
C GLU A 93 26.99 -10.65 -11.06
N GLU A 94 25.96 -10.04 -11.64
CA GLU A 94 25.51 -8.67 -11.36
C GLU A 94 24.32 -8.63 -10.37
N ASN A 95 23.69 -9.77 -10.08
CA ASN A 95 22.45 -9.83 -9.33
C ASN A 95 22.65 -9.96 -7.82
N ALA A 96 22.54 -8.85 -7.10
CA ALA A 96 22.61 -8.80 -5.64
C ALA A 96 21.54 -9.64 -4.95
N ALA A 97 20.40 -9.94 -5.60
CA ALA A 97 19.31 -10.70 -5.00
C ALA A 97 19.79 -12.07 -4.51
N LEU A 98 20.70 -12.73 -5.25
CA LEU A 98 21.28 -14.02 -4.85
C LEU A 98 22.08 -13.94 -3.54
N ILE A 99 22.66 -12.77 -3.24
CA ILE A 99 23.37 -12.53 -1.98
C ILE A 99 22.39 -12.18 -0.87
N TYR A 100 21.37 -11.38 -1.17
CA TYR A 100 20.30 -11.05 -0.24
C TYR A 100 19.48 -12.28 0.17
N GLU A 101 19.13 -13.17 -0.75
CA GLU A 101 18.37 -14.40 -0.46
C GLU A 101 19.14 -15.31 0.51
N ARG A 102 20.46 -15.43 0.37
CA ARG A 102 21.32 -16.12 1.36
C ARG A 102 21.32 -15.42 2.72
N ALA A 103 21.21 -14.09 2.76
CA ALA A 103 21.06 -13.37 4.02
C ALA A 103 19.68 -13.62 4.63
N PHE A 104 18.64 -13.71 3.80
CA PHE A 104 17.25 -13.93 4.22
C PHE A 104 17.05 -15.31 4.84
N GLU A 105 17.71 -16.35 4.30
CA GLU A 105 17.74 -17.69 4.89
C GLU A 105 18.35 -17.73 6.31
N LEU A 106 19.18 -16.74 6.64
CA LEU A 106 19.88 -16.63 7.92
C LEU A 106 19.28 -15.55 8.84
N LEU A 107 18.16 -14.93 8.45
CA LEU A 107 17.49 -13.95 9.30
C LEU A 107 16.99 -14.59 10.60
N PRO A 108 17.02 -13.84 11.72
CA PRO A 108 16.43 -14.30 12.97
C PRO A 108 14.91 -14.45 12.84
N SER A 109 14.32 -15.30 13.70
CA SER A 109 12.86 -15.43 13.82
C SER A 109 12.20 -14.07 14.12
N ASP A 110 11.10 -13.79 13.41
CA ASP A 110 10.27 -12.60 13.54
C ASP A 110 9.04 -12.81 14.46
N ASP A 111 9.02 -13.87 15.28
CA ASP A 111 7.98 -14.11 16.28
C ASP A 111 7.86 -12.95 17.28
N VAL A 112 6.64 -12.58 17.69
CA VAL A 112 6.31 -11.32 18.41
C VAL A 112 7.09 -11.07 19.72
N ASP A 113 7.72 -12.09 20.30
CA ASP A 113 8.57 -11.99 21.52
C ASP A 113 10.00 -12.50 21.33
N SER A 114 10.47 -12.56 20.10
CA SER A 114 11.81 -13.05 19.79
C SER A 114 12.91 -12.10 20.26
N ALA A 115 14.14 -12.61 20.36
CA ALA A 115 15.31 -11.77 20.65
C ALA A 115 15.51 -10.66 19.60
N PHE A 116 15.04 -10.89 18.36
CA PHE A 116 15.07 -9.90 17.30
C PHE A 116 14.21 -8.68 17.64
N TRP A 117 12.93 -8.87 18.00
CA TRP A 117 12.07 -7.73 18.33
C TRP A 117 12.51 -6.99 19.60
N ARG A 118 13.10 -7.69 20.58
CA ARG A 118 13.73 -7.04 21.74
C ARG A 118 14.93 -6.16 21.33
N ALA A 119 15.77 -6.63 20.41
CA ALA A 119 16.90 -5.85 19.87
C ALA A 119 16.42 -4.67 19.01
N VAL A 120 15.37 -4.84 18.22
CA VAL A 120 14.73 -3.77 17.44
C VAL A 120 14.14 -2.71 18.38
N ALA A 121 13.43 -3.11 19.44
CA ALA A 121 12.88 -2.18 20.44
C ALA A 121 13.97 -1.39 21.16
N PHE A 122 15.15 -1.97 21.38
CA PHE A 122 16.32 -1.26 21.91
C PHE A 122 16.80 -0.12 21.00
N ALA A 123 16.85 -0.35 19.69
CA ALA A 123 17.31 0.65 18.72
C ALA A 123 16.24 1.72 18.41
N PHE A 124 14.97 1.37 18.55
CA PHE A 124 13.84 2.17 18.07
C PHE A 124 12.70 2.26 19.11
N PRO A 125 12.95 2.82 20.31
CA PRO A 125 11.99 2.80 21.42
C PRO A 125 10.72 3.59 21.13
N THR A 126 10.78 4.65 20.32
CA THR A 126 9.60 5.44 19.90
C THR A 126 8.65 4.64 19.02
N ARG A 127 9.20 3.83 18.11
CA ARG A 127 8.43 3.05 17.14
C ARG A 127 7.94 1.73 17.71
N TYR A 128 8.79 1.05 18.49
CA TYR A 128 8.57 -0.30 19.00
C TYR A 128 8.57 -0.38 20.55
N GLY A 129 8.39 0.72 21.26
CA GLY A 129 8.31 0.76 22.73
C GLY A 129 7.10 0.07 23.35
N GLY A 130 6.25 -0.60 22.55
CA GLY A 130 5.21 -1.50 23.05
C GLY A 130 5.76 -2.87 23.47
N THR A 131 7.03 -3.18 23.17
CA THR A 131 7.71 -4.39 23.66
C THR A 131 7.99 -4.24 25.15
N GLU A 132 7.44 -5.12 25.99
CA GLU A 132 7.53 -5.06 27.46
C GLU A 132 8.98 -5.11 27.97
N HIS A 133 9.85 -5.82 27.27
CA HIS A 133 11.24 -6.03 27.66
C HIS A 133 12.21 -5.76 26.50
N PRO A 134 12.52 -4.49 26.18
CA PRO A 134 13.57 -4.16 25.22
C PRO A 134 14.91 -4.73 25.65
N ALA A 135 15.76 -5.11 24.69
CA ALA A 135 17.08 -5.65 24.99
C ALA A 135 17.95 -4.62 25.72
N THR A 136 18.79 -5.08 26.64
CA THR A 136 19.88 -4.24 27.17
C THR A 136 20.95 -4.03 26.11
N HIS A 137 21.85 -3.06 26.32
CA HIS A 137 22.99 -2.83 25.41
C HIS A 137 23.84 -4.10 25.20
N SER A 138 24.13 -4.86 26.26
CA SER A 138 24.91 -6.10 26.17
C SER A 138 24.18 -7.22 25.44
N GLN A 139 22.85 -7.33 25.64
CA GLN A 139 22.01 -8.28 24.92
C GLN A 139 21.94 -7.94 23.42
N ALA A 140 21.70 -6.69 23.06
CA ALA A 140 21.69 -6.24 21.66
C ALA A 140 23.05 -6.46 20.99
N ALA A 141 24.16 -6.14 21.68
CA ALA A 141 25.50 -6.37 21.14
C ALA A 141 25.81 -7.86 20.94
N THR A 142 25.36 -8.73 21.86
CA THR A 142 25.51 -10.18 21.73
C THR A 142 24.68 -10.70 20.55
N PHE A 143 23.44 -10.24 20.43
CA PHE A 143 22.55 -10.59 19.35
C PHE A 143 23.14 -10.21 17.98
N ILE A 144 23.69 -8.99 17.84
CA ILE A 144 24.36 -8.58 16.60
C ILE A 144 25.59 -9.44 16.29
N ARG A 145 26.43 -9.76 17.28
CA ARG A 145 27.58 -10.66 17.06
C ARG A 145 27.16 -12.03 16.54
N GLN A 146 26.07 -12.58 17.05
CA GLN A 146 25.52 -13.87 16.59
C GLN A 146 25.03 -13.81 15.13
N HIS A 147 24.62 -12.64 14.64
CA HIS A 147 24.10 -12.44 13.29
C HIS A 147 25.07 -11.68 12.36
N GLN A 148 26.37 -11.65 12.70
CA GLN A 148 27.38 -10.95 11.91
C GLN A 148 27.41 -11.44 10.46
N ARG A 149 27.22 -12.75 10.24
CA ARG A 149 27.18 -13.32 8.90
C ARG A 149 26.06 -12.73 8.03
N VAL A 150 24.90 -12.44 8.61
CA VAL A 150 23.78 -11.79 7.92
C VAL A 150 24.20 -10.38 7.50
N LEU A 151 24.74 -9.60 8.44
CA LEU A 151 25.19 -8.23 8.18
C LEU A 151 26.25 -8.16 7.07
N ASP A 152 27.21 -9.09 7.06
CA ASP A 152 28.25 -9.15 6.04
C ASP A 152 27.67 -9.46 4.65
N LEU A 153 26.67 -10.35 4.56
CA LEU A 153 25.96 -10.63 3.31
C LEU A 153 25.15 -9.41 2.84
N LEU A 154 24.46 -8.71 3.75
CA LEU A 154 23.72 -7.50 3.41
C LEU A 154 24.64 -6.39 2.88
N ARG A 155 25.80 -6.18 3.52
CA ARG A 155 26.83 -5.23 3.06
C ARG A 155 27.40 -5.63 1.69
N LYS A 156 27.66 -6.93 1.48
CA LYS A 156 28.11 -7.45 0.19
C LYS A 156 27.07 -7.24 -0.91
N GLY A 157 25.79 -7.50 -0.63
CA GLY A 157 24.69 -7.27 -1.56
C GLY A 157 24.56 -5.78 -1.92
N ALA A 158 24.68 -4.89 -0.94
CA ALA A 158 24.60 -3.44 -1.16
C ALA A 158 25.80 -2.85 -1.93
N ALA A 159 26.88 -3.61 -2.11
CA ALA A 159 27.99 -3.22 -2.97
C ALA A 159 27.76 -3.57 -4.45
N MET A 160 26.75 -4.39 -4.77
CA MET A 160 26.44 -4.82 -6.13
C MET A 160 25.48 -3.82 -6.82
N PRO A 161 25.54 -3.68 -8.16
CA PRO A 161 24.86 -2.60 -8.88
C PRO A 161 23.35 -2.82 -9.09
N LYS A 162 22.88 -4.08 -9.10
CA LYS A 162 21.50 -4.44 -9.47
C LYS A 162 20.98 -5.55 -8.57
N ALA A 163 19.67 -5.59 -8.35
CA ALA A 163 19.00 -6.67 -7.65
C ALA A 163 17.74 -7.08 -8.42
N ARG A 164 17.55 -8.38 -8.64
CA ARG A 164 16.37 -8.96 -9.28
C ARG A 164 15.96 -10.25 -8.57
N TYR A 165 14.95 -10.15 -7.73
CA TYR A 165 14.33 -11.30 -7.07
C TYR A 165 13.52 -12.13 -8.08
N GLN A 166 13.50 -13.45 -7.88
CA GLN A 166 12.78 -14.39 -8.72
C GLN A 166 11.29 -14.40 -8.34
N VAL A 167 10.52 -13.53 -9.02
CA VAL A 167 9.07 -13.43 -8.85
C VAL A 167 8.38 -13.94 -10.11
N ASN A 168 7.40 -14.84 -9.96
CA ASN A 168 6.60 -15.34 -11.06
C ASN A 168 5.53 -14.32 -11.48
N TRP A 169 5.90 -13.38 -12.36
CA TRP A 169 5.00 -12.35 -12.89
C TRP A 169 3.95 -12.90 -13.87
N GLU A 170 4.04 -14.18 -14.27
CA GLU A 170 3.04 -14.85 -15.12
C GLU A 170 1.88 -15.45 -14.32
N ALA A 171 2.08 -15.66 -13.01
CA ALA A 171 1.03 -16.17 -12.14
C ALA A 171 -0.16 -15.20 -12.06
N PRO A 172 -1.37 -15.71 -11.74
CA PRO A 172 -2.50 -14.86 -11.37
C PRO A 172 -2.07 -13.84 -10.30
N PRO A 173 -2.37 -12.54 -10.45
CA PRO A 173 -1.87 -11.50 -9.55
C PRO A 173 -2.13 -11.70 -8.05
N PHE A 174 -3.18 -12.42 -7.67
CA PHE A 174 -3.47 -12.76 -6.27
C PHE A 174 -2.62 -13.91 -5.70
N GLU A 175 -2.00 -14.72 -6.56
CA GLU A 175 -1.10 -15.83 -6.20
C GLU A 175 0.37 -15.38 -6.18
N ILE A 176 0.67 -14.17 -6.68
CA ILE A 176 2.03 -13.64 -6.68
C ILE A 176 2.47 -13.37 -5.24
N MET A 177 3.42 -14.18 -4.79
CA MET A 177 4.06 -14.03 -3.49
C MET A 177 5.28 -13.13 -3.60
N LEU A 178 5.42 -12.20 -2.66
CA LEU A 178 6.56 -11.28 -2.54
C LEU A 178 7.21 -11.43 -1.15
N PRO A 179 7.71 -12.63 -0.80
CA PRO A 179 8.21 -12.92 0.55
C PRO A 179 9.39 -12.02 0.93
N HIS A 180 10.22 -11.66 -0.04
CA HIS A 180 11.38 -10.77 0.12
C HIS A 180 10.99 -9.39 0.66
N ALA A 181 9.77 -8.90 0.42
CA ALA A 181 9.35 -7.58 0.90
C ALA A 181 9.33 -7.48 2.44
N ALA A 182 9.04 -8.58 3.15
CA ALA A 182 9.15 -8.64 4.61
C ALA A 182 10.62 -8.78 5.04
N GLN A 183 11.34 -9.71 4.43
CA GLN A 183 12.74 -10.02 4.74
C GLN A 183 13.67 -8.81 4.55
N ILE A 184 13.41 -7.97 3.53
CA ILE A 184 14.12 -6.70 3.32
C ILE A 184 13.92 -5.75 4.50
N ARG A 185 12.69 -5.62 5.01
CA ARG A 185 12.43 -4.75 6.17
C ARG A 185 13.14 -5.26 7.42
N ASP A 186 13.17 -6.57 7.64
CA ASP A 186 13.85 -7.16 8.79
C ASP A 186 15.37 -7.02 8.69
N SER A 187 15.92 -7.16 7.49
CA SER A 187 17.32 -6.85 7.18
C SER A 187 17.68 -5.40 7.53
N VAL A 188 16.83 -4.45 7.14
CA VAL A 188 17.01 -3.02 7.45
C VAL A 188 16.93 -2.76 8.95
N ARG A 189 16.00 -3.41 9.67
CA ARG A 189 15.92 -3.32 11.14
C ARG A 189 17.18 -3.84 11.81
N LEU A 190 17.70 -5.00 11.37
CA LEU A 190 18.91 -5.60 11.91
C LEU A 190 20.13 -4.68 11.71
N LEU A 191 20.31 -4.12 10.51
CA LEU A 191 21.33 -3.11 10.22
C LEU A 191 21.16 -1.87 11.11
N GLY A 192 19.92 -1.42 11.34
CA GLY A 192 19.63 -0.29 12.21
C GLY A 192 20.06 -0.53 13.66
N VAL A 193 19.91 -1.76 14.17
CA VAL A 193 20.41 -2.14 15.50
C VAL A 193 21.94 -2.06 15.55
N ASP A 194 22.65 -2.58 14.54
CA ASP A 194 24.12 -2.49 14.49
C ASP A 194 24.59 -1.03 14.39
N ALA A 195 23.95 -0.20 13.54
CA ALA A 195 24.26 1.22 13.40
C ALA A 195 24.07 2.00 14.72
N VAL A 196 23.01 1.72 15.48
CA VAL A 196 22.82 2.35 16.80
C VAL A 196 23.91 1.91 17.78
N LEU A 197 24.27 0.63 17.82
CA LEU A 197 25.37 0.14 18.67
C LEU A 197 26.72 0.74 18.27
N LYS A 198 26.98 0.94 16.96
CA LYS A 198 28.13 1.65 16.41
C LYS A 198 28.23 3.09 16.89
N SER A 199 27.14 3.84 16.77
CA SER A 199 27.11 5.24 17.23
C SER A 199 27.43 5.38 18.72
N ARG A 200 26.88 4.49 19.56
CA ARG A 200 27.08 4.54 21.03
C ARG A 200 28.52 4.24 21.46
N ARG A 201 29.30 3.53 20.63
CA ARG A 201 30.72 3.27 20.87
C ARG A 201 31.65 4.29 20.19
N GLY A 202 31.10 5.35 19.62
CA GLY A 202 31.87 6.40 18.91
C GLY A 202 32.20 6.07 17.45
N ASP A 203 31.71 4.95 16.89
CA ASP A 203 31.92 4.55 15.50
C ASP A 203 30.85 5.18 14.59
N ALA A 204 30.92 6.50 14.42
CA ALA A 204 29.97 7.27 13.61
C ALA A 204 30.06 6.89 12.13
N ALA A 205 31.27 6.73 11.59
CA ALA A 205 31.51 6.36 10.19
C ALA A 205 30.91 5.00 9.86
N GLY A 206 31.15 3.98 10.70
CA GLY A 206 30.56 2.65 10.54
C GLY A 206 29.03 2.66 10.64
N ALA A 207 28.46 3.53 11.48
CA ALA A 207 27.00 3.67 11.60
C ALA A 207 26.38 4.32 10.34
N LEU A 208 27.00 5.36 9.78
CA LEU A 208 26.54 5.99 8.54
C LEU A 208 26.70 5.05 7.34
N ALA A 209 27.77 4.25 7.30
CA ALA A 209 27.95 3.22 6.29
C ALA A 209 26.80 2.19 6.31
N ASP A 210 26.39 1.73 7.50
CA ASP A 210 25.24 0.82 7.63
C ASP A 210 23.92 1.48 7.21
N ILE A 211 23.72 2.76 7.49
CA ILE A 211 22.54 3.50 6.98
C ILE A 211 22.57 3.54 5.45
N GLY A 212 23.73 3.73 4.83
CA GLY A 212 23.89 3.58 3.38
C GLY A 212 23.47 2.19 2.87
N VAL A 213 23.84 1.13 3.60
CA VAL A 213 23.42 -0.25 3.29
C VAL A 213 21.91 -0.43 3.47
N MET A 214 21.29 0.18 4.49
CA MET A 214 19.85 0.15 4.70
C MET A 214 19.09 0.79 3.53
N LEU A 215 19.56 1.95 3.06
CA LEU A 215 18.96 2.64 1.91
C LEU A 215 19.07 1.80 0.63
N LYS A 216 20.25 1.26 0.34
CA LYS A 216 20.45 0.40 -0.85
C LYS A 216 19.64 -0.89 -0.79
N THR A 217 19.53 -1.50 0.39
CA THR A 217 18.74 -2.72 0.61
C THR A 217 17.25 -2.47 0.40
N GLY A 218 16.72 -1.32 0.85
CA GLY A 218 15.34 -0.94 0.56
C GLY A 218 15.09 -0.63 -0.92
N ASP A 219 16.11 -0.17 -1.65
CA ASP A 219 16.00 0.23 -3.05
C ASP A 219 15.96 -0.95 -4.04
N THR A 220 16.31 -2.16 -3.60
CA THR A 220 16.37 -3.37 -4.46
C THR A 220 15.04 -3.71 -5.13
N VAL A 221 13.91 -3.32 -4.52
CA VAL A 221 12.55 -3.55 -5.05
C VAL A 221 12.02 -2.38 -5.87
N SER A 222 12.81 -1.32 -6.07
CA SER A 222 12.44 -0.15 -6.87
C SER A 222 11.88 -0.52 -8.26
N PRO A 223 12.44 -1.49 -9.01
CA PRO A 223 11.92 -1.84 -10.33
C PRO A 223 10.57 -2.56 -10.32
N GLU A 224 10.08 -3.06 -9.19
CA GLU A 224 8.93 -3.97 -9.16
C GLU A 224 7.59 -3.25 -9.43
N PRO A 225 6.71 -3.84 -10.28
CA PRO A 225 5.40 -3.28 -10.62
C PRO A 225 4.34 -3.60 -9.56
N ALA A 226 4.68 -3.48 -8.27
CA ALA A 226 3.77 -3.81 -7.17
C ALA A 226 3.78 -2.71 -6.10
N LEU A 227 2.60 -2.17 -5.74
CA LEU A 227 2.52 -1.12 -4.72
C LEU A 227 3.03 -1.59 -3.35
N VAL A 228 2.80 -2.86 -2.99
CA VAL A 228 3.30 -3.42 -1.73
C VAL A 228 4.83 -3.37 -1.64
N SER A 229 5.55 -3.58 -2.75
CA SER A 229 6.99 -3.45 -2.83
C SER A 229 7.44 -2.00 -2.57
N GLN A 230 6.75 -1.03 -3.17
CA GLN A 230 7.06 0.39 -2.97
C GLN A 230 6.73 0.86 -1.55
N LEU A 231 5.67 0.33 -0.93
CA LEU A 231 5.38 0.57 0.50
C LEU A 231 6.48 -0.02 1.40
N GLY A 232 6.96 -1.22 1.07
CA GLY A 232 8.10 -1.84 1.74
C GLY A 232 9.35 -0.96 1.66
N ARG A 233 9.65 -0.43 0.47
CA ARG A 233 10.76 0.50 0.22
C ARG A 233 10.66 1.79 1.04
N VAL A 234 9.49 2.44 1.03
CA VAL A 234 9.22 3.63 1.86
C VAL A 234 9.37 3.33 3.35
N ALA A 235 8.91 2.16 3.81
CA ALA A 235 9.07 1.74 5.19
C ALA A 235 10.55 1.57 5.56
N CYS A 236 11.37 1.01 4.67
CA CYS A 236 12.83 0.90 4.87
C CYS A 236 13.49 2.27 5.02
N TYR A 237 13.15 3.25 4.16
CA TYR A 237 13.69 4.61 4.26
C TYR A 237 13.23 5.33 5.53
N SER A 238 12.00 5.08 5.98
CA SER A 238 11.53 5.58 7.26
C SER A 238 12.34 5.01 8.43
N ILE A 239 12.71 3.73 8.41
CA ILE A 239 13.57 3.11 9.44
C ILE A 239 14.98 3.70 9.35
N ALA A 240 15.56 3.81 8.15
CA ALA A 240 16.89 4.40 7.93
C ALA A 240 16.99 5.86 8.40
N SER A 241 15.95 6.66 8.16
CA SER A 241 15.89 8.06 8.62
C SER A 241 15.84 8.16 10.15
N GLU A 242 15.09 7.26 10.80
CA GLU A 242 15.01 7.19 12.26
C GLU A 242 16.33 6.70 12.89
N THR A 243 16.98 5.72 12.26
CA THR A 243 18.34 5.29 12.63
C THR A 243 19.32 6.44 12.50
N LEU A 244 19.30 7.18 11.38
CA LEU A 244 20.17 8.32 11.18
C LEU A 244 19.96 9.37 12.28
N ASN A 245 18.71 9.73 12.58
CA ASN A 245 18.43 10.68 13.66
C ASN A 245 19.01 10.20 15.01
N THR A 246 18.87 8.92 15.32
CA THR A 246 19.44 8.34 16.55
C THR A 246 20.97 8.35 16.54
N VAL A 247 21.60 7.99 15.43
CA VAL A 247 23.06 7.98 15.26
C VAL A 247 23.64 9.39 15.41
N MET A 248 22.97 10.39 14.83
CA MET A 248 23.36 11.79 14.92
C MET A 248 23.25 12.30 16.36
N ASN A 249 22.25 11.88 17.13
CA ASN A 249 22.15 12.27 18.55
C ASN A 249 23.17 11.55 19.45
N ASN A 250 23.65 10.37 19.07
CA ASN A 250 24.59 9.58 19.87
C ASN A 250 26.06 9.87 19.55
N SER A 251 26.36 10.45 18.39
CA SER A 251 27.72 10.59 17.87
C SER A 251 27.83 11.80 16.94
N ALA A 252 29.05 12.24 16.64
CA ALA A 252 29.32 13.36 15.74
C ALA A 252 30.01 12.84 14.47
N PRO A 253 29.27 12.52 13.39
CA PRO A 253 29.88 12.10 12.13
C PRO A 253 30.65 13.25 11.48
N SER A 254 31.67 12.89 10.69
CA SER A 254 32.50 13.84 9.96
C SER A 254 31.75 14.46 8.77
N ALA A 255 32.26 15.59 8.27
CA ALA A 255 31.70 16.27 7.12
C ALA A 255 31.75 15.41 5.85
N GLU A 256 32.78 14.56 5.72
CA GLU A 256 32.95 13.65 4.59
C GLU A 256 31.92 12.51 4.61
N ASP A 257 31.70 11.90 5.78
CA ASP A 257 30.69 10.85 5.95
C ASP A 257 29.28 11.42 5.70
N CYS A 258 29.02 12.63 6.22
CA CYS A 258 27.74 13.31 5.99
C CYS A 258 27.53 13.60 4.50
N ARG A 259 28.56 14.05 3.78
CA ARG A 259 28.49 14.30 2.33
C ARG A 259 28.19 13.02 1.57
N SER A 260 28.86 11.93 1.91
CA SER A 260 28.69 10.63 1.25
C SER A 260 27.26 10.10 1.40
N LEU A 261 26.69 10.20 2.60
CA LEU A 261 25.31 9.79 2.83
C LEU A 261 24.28 10.75 2.20
N HIS A 262 24.55 12.07 2.20
CA HIS A 262 23.72 13.05 1.50
C HIS A 262 23.63 12.74 0.00
N LEU A 263 24.77 12.41 -0.63
CA LEU A 263 24.79 12.02 -2.04
C LEU A 263 23.92 10.79 -2.29
N LEU A 264 23.97 9.76 -1.44
CA LEU A 264 23.07 8.61 -1.57
C LEU A 264 21.59 9.01 -1.47
N LEU A 265 21.23 9.83 -0.48
CA LEU A 265 19.85 10.30 -0.27
C LEU A 265 19.35 11.16 -1.44
N SER A 266 20.20 12.01 -2.01
CA SER A 266 19.84 12.92 -3.12
C SER A 266 19.48 12.19 -4.42
N HIS A 267 19.97 10.96 -4.60
CA HIS A 267 19.68 10.14 -5.78
C HIS A 267 18.43 9.26 -5.62
N ILE A 268 17.78 9.25 -4.44
CA ILE A 268 16.60 8.42 -4.20
C ILE A 268 15.38 9.03 -4.93
N ASP A 269 14.86 8.28 -5.91
CA ASP A 269 13.61 8.60 -6.60
C ASP A 269 12.46 7.71 -6.10
N LEU A 270 11.52 8.32 -5.37
CA LEU A 270 10.28 7.67 -4.93
C LEU A 270 9.10 7.89 -5.89
N MET A 271 9.22 8.75 -6.91
CA MET A 271 8.13 9.14 -7.79
C MET A 271 8.00 8.19 -8.99
N ARG A 272 9.10 7.96 -9.73
CA ARG A 272 9.05 7.13 -10.95
C ARG A 272 8.76 5.66 -10.63
N PRO A 273 9.42 5.01 -9.64
CA PRO A 273 9.12 3.63 -9.26
C PRO A 273 7.68 3.45 -8.77
N PHE A 274 7.17 4.41 -8.00
CA PHE A 274 5.78 4.40 -7.57
C PHE A 274 4.79 4.51 -8.73
N THR A 275 5.08 5.37 -9.71
CA THR A 275 4.29 5.46 -10.95
C THR A 275 4.29 4.13 -11.71
N HIS A 276 5.43 3.43 -11.73
CA HIS A 276 5.55 2.11 -12.35
C HIS A 276 4.71 1.06 -11.62
N ALA A 277 4.75 1.05 -10.29
CA ALA A 277 3.90 0.17 -9.47
C ALA A 277 2.40 0.42 -9.66
N LEU A 278 1.96 1.68 -9.79
CA LEU A 278 0.56 2.01 -10.10
C LEU A 278 0.10 1.46 -11.46
N LYS A 279 1.01 1.32 -12.44
CA LYS A 279 0.69 0.64 -13.70
C LYS A 279 0.45 -0.85 -13.48
N GLY A 280 1.18 -1.48 -12.56
CA GLY A 280 0.95 -2.86 -12.15
C GLY A 280 -0.38 -3.04 -11.43
N ASP A 281 -0.74 -2.12 -10.52
CA ASP A 281 -2.06 -2.11 -9.86
C ASP A 281 -3.22 -2.01 -10.87
N ARG A 282 -3.07 -1.22 -11.95
CA ARG A 282 -4.03 -1.19 -13.06
C ARG A 282 -4.20 -2.57 -13.71
N VAL A 283 -3.12 -3.32 -13.89
CA VAL A 283 -3.17 -4.68 -14.43
C VAL A 283 -3.83 -5.63 -13.44
N TRP A 284 -3.52 -5.51 -12.15
CA TRP A 284 -4.17 -6.28 -11.10
C TRP A 284 -5.69 -6.04 -11.11
N GLY A 285 -6.13 -4.80 -11.29
CA GLY A 285 -7.56 -4.51 -11.41
C GLY A 285 -8.21 -5.09 -12.67
N LEU A 286 -7.54 -5.03 -13.83
CA LEU A 286 -8.03 -5.70 -15.04
C LEU A 286 -8.23 -7.21 -14.82
N TRP A 287 -7.28 -7.84 -14.12
CA TRP A 287 -7.42 -9.24 -13.73
C TRP A 287 -8.59 -9.45 -12.75
N ALA A 288 -8.77 -8.58 -11.76
CA ALA A 288 -9.90 -8.67 -10.83
C ALA A 288 -11.26 -8.57 -11.55
N PHE A 289 -11.40 -7.66 -12.52
CA PHE A 289 -12.60 -7.57 -13.36
C PHE A 289 -12.82 -8.84 -14.21
N HIS A 290 -11.74 -9.44 -14.73
CA HIS A 290 -11.82 -10.73 -15.42
C HIS A 290 -12.33 -11.84 -14.49
N GLU A 291 -11.78 -11.94 -13.28
CA GLU A 291 -12.23 -12.95 -12.32
C GLU A 291 -13.66 -12.74 -11.86
N VAL A 292 -14.09 -11.51 -11.63
CA VAL A 292 -15.49 -11.22 -11.29
C VAL A 292 -16.44 -11.68 -12.41
N ARG A 293 -16.04 -11.60 -13.68
CA ARG A 293 -16.84 -12.13 -14.81
C ARG A 293 -16.93 -13.65 -14.80
N ARG A 294 -15.82 -14.31 -14.42
CA ARG A 294 -15.68 -15.77 -14.39
C ARG A 294 -16.36 -16.40 -13.17
N SER A 295 -16.10 -15.86 -11.98
CA SER A 295 -16.61 -16.30 -10.69
C SER A 295 -16.82 -15.10 -9.76
N PRO A 296 -18.03 -14.50 -9.71
CA PRO A 296 -18.27 -13.27 -8.95
C PRO A 296 -18.09 -13.42 -7.43
N ALA A 297 -18.20 -14.64 -6.89
CA ALA A 297 -17.95 -14.94 -5.48
C ALA A 297 -16.47 -14.83 -5.08
N ALA A 298 -15.54 -14.94 -6.04
CA ALA A 298 -14.10 -14.98 -5.75
C ALA A 298 -13.56 -13.66 -5.20
N LEU A 299 -14.02 -12.50 -5.71
CA LEU A 299 -13.57 -11.19 -5.23
C LEU A 299 -14.11 -10.88 -3.82
N LEU A 300 -15.35 -11.28 -3.51
CA LEU A 300 -15.97 -11.09 -2.20
C LEU A 300 -15.27 -11.91 -1.09
N ALA A 301 -14.79 -13.11 -1.42
CA ALA A 301 -14.02 -13.94 -0.49
C ALA A 301 -12.67 -13.31 -0.08
N THR A 302 -12.11 -12.42 -0.91
CA THR A 302 -10.86 -11.70 -0.63
C THR A 302 -11.04 -10.39 0.14
N ALA A 303 -12.27 -9.85 0.19
CA ALA A 303 -12.60 -8.64 0.93
C ALA A 303 -13.00 -8.99 2.38
N GLN A 304 -12.00 -9.33 3.21
CA GLN A 304 -12.22 -9.89 4.55
C GLN A 304 -13.05 -9.03 5.52
N ASP A 305 -13.14 -7.70 5.34
CA ASP A 305 -13.84 -6.80 6.28
C ASP A 305 -15.14 -6.14 5.75
N GLU A 306 -15.37 -6.07 4.43
CA GLU A 306 -16.60 -5.47 3.85
C GLU A 306 -17.62 -6.50 3.34
N ALA A 307 -17.26 -7.79 3.40
CA ALA A 307 -18.07 -8.90 2.92
C ALA A 307 -19.46 -8.97 3.56
N GLU A 308 -19.63 -8.58 4.84
CA GLU A 308 -20.94 -8.68 5.50
C GLU A 308 -22.02 -7.75 4.92
N SER A 309 -21.64 -6.63 4.28
CA SER A 309 -22.61 -5.71 3.67
C SER A 309 -22.78 -5.92 2.17
N THR A 310 -21.71 -6.31 1.46
CA THR A 310 -21.68 -6.43 -0.01
C THR A 310 -22.03 -7.84 -0.52
N ALA A 311 -21.80 -8.90 0.28
CA ALA A 311 -22.18 -10.26 -0.07
C ALA A 311 -23.70 -10.51 -0.05
N LYS A 312 -24.50 -9.56 0.44
CA LYS A 312 -25.97 -9.63 0.50
C LYS A 312 -26.67 -9.23 -0.79
N TRP A 313 -25.93 -8.82 -1.82
CA TRP A 313 -26.52 -8.28 -3.05
C TRP A 313 -26.78 -9.37 -4.12
N PRO A 314 -28.04 -9.57 -4.56
CA PRO A 314 -28.45 -10.77 -5.31
C PRO A 314 -27.90 -10.87 -6.74
N PHE A 315 -27.35 -9.79 -7.31
CA PHE A 315 -26.87 -9.76 -8.70
C PHE A 315 -25.59 -10.57 -8.95
N TRP A 316 -24.97 -11.11 -7.90
CA TRP A 316 -23.83 -12.02 -7.98
C TRP A 316 -24.22 -13.48 -8.26
N THR A 317 -25.52 -13.80 -8.25
CA THR A 317 -26.04 -15.14 -8.59
C THR A 317 -26.14 -15.36 -10.12
N ALA A 318 -26.06 -16.62 -10.57
CA ALA A 318 -25.99 -17.00 -11.98
C ALA A 318 -27.05 -16.38 -12.93
N PRO A 319 -28.35 -16.27 -12.58
CA PRO A 319 -29.34 -15.69 -13.51
C PRO A 319 -29.25 -14.16 -13.59
N LEU A 320 -28.90 -13.47 -12.49
CA LEU A 320 -28.80 -12.01 -12.45
C LEU A 320 -27.44 -11.50 -13.00
N ARG A 321 -26.44 -12.38 -13.13
CA ARG A 321 -25.14 -12.09 -13.77
C ARG A 321 -25.28 -11.54 -15.18
N LEU A 322 -26.18 -12.13 -15.99
CA LEU A 322 -26.40 -11.67 -17.36
C LEU A 322 -26.93 -10.25 -17.37
N LEU A 323 -27.87 -9.92 -16.47
CA LEU A 323 -28.43 -8.58 -16.32
C LEU A 323 -27.38 -7.55 -15.87
N TRP A 324 -26.40 -7.96 -15.07
CA TRP A 324 -25.33 -7.09 -14.56
C TRP A 324 -24.11 -6.94 -15.49
N ALA A 325 -23.89 -7.88 -16.41
CA ALA A 325 -22.74 -7.89 -17.33
C ALA A 325 -22.40 -6.54 -18.00
N PRO A 326 -23.36 -5.75 -18.53
CA PRO A 326 -23.04 -4.46 -19.14
C PRO A 326 -22.60 -3.40 -18.12
N TRP A 327 -23.12 -3.44 -16.89
CA TRP A 327 -22.69 -2.54 -15.82
C TRP A 327 -21.27 -2.84 -15.36
N LEU A 328 -20.91 -4.12 -15.26
CA LEU A 328 -19.53 -4.52 -14.94
C LEU A 328 -18.52 -4.06 -16.00
N LYS A 329 -18.92 -3.98 -17.28
CA LYS A 329 -18.07 -3.40 -18.35
C LYS A 329 -17.95 -1.88 -18.23
N LYS A 330 -19.02 -1.19 -17.84
CA LYS A 330 -18.99 0.26 -17.54
C LYS A 330 -18.14 0.56 -16.31
N ASP A 331 -18.18 -0.30 -15.30
CA ASP A 331 -17.33 -0.24 -14.12
C ASP A 331 -15.84 -0.41 -14.48
N GLU A 332 -15.48 -1.43 -15.28
CA GLU A 332 -14.08 -1.59 -15.75
C GLU A 332 -13.62 -0.41 -16.62
N LEU A 333 -14.48 0.11 -17.48
CA LEU A 333 -14.19 1.33 -18.25
C LEU A 333 -13.94 2.54 -17.33
N PHE A 334 -14.75 2.71 -16.30
CA PHE A 334 -14.56 3.75 -15.29
C PHE A 334 -13.24 3.55 -14.55
N TYR A 335 -12.93 2.32 -14.10
CA TYR A 335 -11.68 1.95 -13.46
C TYR A 335 -10.45 2.33 -14.31
N LEU A 336 -10.45 1.93 -15.59
CA LEU A 336 -9.34 2.20 -16.50
C LEU A 336 -9.05 3.69 -16.65
N ARG A 337 -10.10 4.49 -16.84
CA ARG A 337 -10.01 5.95 -16.94
C ARG A 337 -9.57 6.59 -15.63
N TYR A 338 -10.06 6.07 -14.51
CA TYR A 338 -9.66 6.53 -13.19
C TYR A 338 -8.17 6.25 -12.95
N MET A 339 -7.71 5.01 -13.20
CA MET A 339 -6.31 4.63 -13.04
C MET A 339 -5.38 5.38 -13.99
N GLU A 340 -5.79 5.67 -15.22
CA GLU A 340 -5.01 6.52 -16.13
C GLU A 340 -4.75 7.91 -15.51
N ARG A 341 -5.76 8.51 -14.87
CA ARG A 341 -5.62 9.79 -14.17
C ARG A 341 -4.73 9.66 -12.93
N VAL A 342 -4.92 8.62 -12.12
CA VAL A 342 -4.07 8.35 -10.95
C VAL A 342 -2.60 8.21 -11.36
N ILE A 343 -2.32 7.42 -12.40
CA ILE A 343 -0.96 7.24 -12.93
C ILE A 343 -0.39 8.57 -13.45
N ALA A 344 -1.18 9.36 -14.19
CA ALA A 344 -0.73 10.66 -14.68
C ALA A 344 -0.40 11.64 -13.56
N LEU A 345 -1.24 11.68 -12.51
CA LEU A 345 -1.08 12.57 -11.37
C LEU A 345 -0.01 12.10 -10.39
N SER A 346 0.30 10.79 -10.36
CA SER A 346 1.35 10.24 -9.48
C SER A 346 2.74 10.83 -9.72
N ARG A 347 2.97 11.46 -10.87
CA ARG A 347 4.22 12.14 -11.21
C ARG A 347 4.31 13.57 -10.71
N LYS A 348 3.22 14.12 -10.18
CA LYS A 348 3.16 15.50 -9.69
C LYS A 348 3.49 15.57 -8.19
N PRO A 349 4.18 16.63 -7.74
CA PRO A 349 4.35 16.93 -6.32
C PRO A 349 3.01 17.00 -5.59
N TYR A 350 3.00 16.61 -4.31
CA TYR A 350 1.79 16.61 -3.48
C TYR A 350 1.08 17.99 -3.44
N ARG A 351 1.87 19.05 -3.34
CA ARG A 351 1.40 20.45 -3.25
C ARG A 351 0.56 20.95 -4.43
N GLU A 352 0.65 20.31 -5.60
CA GLU A 352 -0.16 20.70 -6.78
C GLU A 352 -1.66 20.33 -6.64
N ASN A 353 -2.12 19.92 -5.45
CA ASN A 353 -3.53 19.59 -5.13
C ASN A 353 -4.17 18.52 -6.02
N ALA A 354 -3.36 17.78 -6.78
CA ALA A 354 -3.80 16.70 -7.65
C ALA A 354 -4.67 15.66 -6.92
N TYR A 355 -4.36 15.39 -5.65
CA TYR A 355 -5.07 14.39 -4.84
C TYR A 355 -6.41 14.88 -4.29
N ALA A 356 -6.56 16.17 -3.98
CA ALA A 356 -7.85 16.75 -3.62
C ALA A 356 -8.83 16.64 -4.79
N THR A 357 -8.36 16.89 -6.02
CA THR A 357 -9.16 16.68 -7.24
C THR A 357 -9.54 15.22 -7.45
N LEU A 358 -8.63 14.26 -7.20
CA LEU A 358 -8.94 12.83 -7.28
C LEU A 358 -9.95 12.40 -6.22
N HIS A 359 -9.85 12.93 -5.00
CA HIS A 359 -10.79 12.64 -3.91
C HIS A 359 -12.20 13.15 -4.24
N GLN A 360 -12.34 14.40 -4.70
CA GLN A 360 -13.64 14.93 -5.13
C GLN A 360 -14.25 14.12 -6.29
N GLN A 361 -13.42 13.63 -7.22
CA GLN A 361 -13.89 12.74 -8.28
C GLN A 361 -14.32 11.36 -7.74
N TRP A 362 -13.65 10.86 -6.70
CA TRP A 362 -13.98 9.61 -6.03
C TRP A 362 -15.34 9.69 -5.33
N GLU A 363 -15.64 10.78 -4.63
CA GLU A 363 -16.94 11.00 -4.01
C GLU A 363 -18.09 10.99 -5.03
N ARG A 364 -17.79 11.45 -6.25
CA ARG A 364 -18.73 11.47 -7.39
C ARG A 364 -18.69 10.17 -8.21
N ALA A 365 -17.99 9.12 -7.76
CA ALA A 365 -17.90 7.87 -8.49
C ALA A 365 -19.29 7.26 -8.70
N PRO A 366 -19.64 6.82 -9.93
CA PRO A 366 -20.97 6.32 -10.24
C PRO A 366 -21.39 5.16 -9.33
N ARG A 367 -22.66 5.08 -8.94
CA ARG A 367 -23.17 4.02 -8.03
C ARG A 367 -22.98 2.61 -8.57
N TYR A 368 -22.85 2.45 -9.89
CA TYR A 368 -22.59 1.14 -10.53
C TYR A 368 -21.13 0.68 -10.44
N ALA A 369 -20.20 1.54 -10.02
CA ALA A 369 -18.76 1.27 -10.01
C ALA A 369 -18.35 0.44 -8.77
N LEU A 370 -18.92 -0.75 -8.62
CA LEU A 370 -18.84 -1.56 -7.41
C LEU A 370 -17.49 -2.24 -7.22
N VAL A 371 -16.95 -2.86 -8.28
CA VAL A 371 -15.63 -3.47 -8.24
C VAL A 371 -14.58 -2.37 -8.08
N THR A 372 -14.69 -1.28 -8.83
CA THR A 372 -13.78 -0.13 -8.67
C THR A 372 -13.73 0.37 -7.21
N ARG A 373 -14.88 0.44 -6.53
CA ARG A 373 -14.99 0.83 -5.11
C ARG A 373 -14.21 -0.07 -4.15
N ILE A 374 -14.02 -1.33 -4.49
CA ILE A 374 -13.20 -2.27 -3.71
C ILE A 374 -11.71 -2.05 -4.00
N LEU A 375 -11.32 -1.83 -5.27
CA LEU A 375 -9.91 -1.80 -5.67
C LEU A 375 -9.20 -0.46 -5.38
N VAL A 376 -9.91 0.66 -5.49
CA VAL A 376 -9.28 2.01 -5.51
C VAL A 376 -8.91 2.62 -4.14
N PRO A 377 -9.65 2.42 -3.02
CA PRO A 377 -9.37 3.09 -1.74
C PRO A 377 -7.92 2.94 -1.23
N VAL A 378 -7.22 1.89 -1.65
CA VAL A 378 -5.81 1.62 -1.31
C VAL A 378 -4.87 2.67 -1.93
N THR A 379 -5.14 3.14 -3.14
CA THR A 379 -4.19 3.97 -3.92
C THR A 379 -3.94 5.37 -3.33
N GLY A 380 -4.95 6.00 -2.72
CA GLY A 380 -4.82 7.31 -2.08
C GLY A 380 -3.91 7.28 -0.84
N LYS A 381 -4.15 6.34 0.08
CA LYS A 381 -3.35 6.18 1.31
C LYS A 381 -1.88 5.88 1.01
N VAL A 382 -1.63 5.11 -0.05
CA VAL A 382 -0.28 4.67 -0.44
C VAL A 382 0.55 5.83 -1.00
N THR A 383 -0.10 6.79 -1.66
CA THR A 383 0.54 8.05 -2.09
C THR A 383 1.04 8.86 -0.90
N TRP A 384 0.24 9.03 0.14
CA TRP A 384 0.68 9.78 1.32
C TRP A 384 1.92 9.17 1.96
N ARG A 385 2.01 7.84 2.02
CA ARG A 385 3.23 7.18 2.53
C ARG A 385 4.45 7.53 1.70
N ARG A 386 4.33 7.53 0.37
CA ARG A 386 5.41 7.95 -0.53
C ARG A 386 5.84 9.39 -0.24
N ASP A 387 4.89 10.32 -0.20
CA ASP A 387 5.21 11.75 -0.01
C ASP A 387 5.77 12.04 1.40
N GLU A 388 5.29 11.34 2.42
CA GLU A 388 5.88 11.36 3.78
C GLU A 388 7.33 10.84 3.74
N GLY A 389 7.61 9.83 2.90
CA GLY A 389 8.95 9.32 2.63
C GLY A 389 9.86 10.35 1.97
N ILE A 390 9.36 11.09 0.96
CA ILE A 390 10.12 12.16 0.29
C ILE A 390 10.46 13.28 1.30
N ALA A 391 9.49 13.69 2.13
CA ALA A 391 9.73 14.70 3.15
C ALA A 391 10.78 14.25 4.17
N ARG A 392 10.74 12.99 4.64
CA ARG A 392 11.76 12.43 5.53
C ARG A 392 13.15 12.42 4.91
N ILE A 393 13.27 12.05 3.65
CA ILE A 393 14.54 12.07 2.92
C ILE A 393 15.07 13.52 2.83
N GLY A 394 14.21 14.49 2.56
CA GLY A 394 14.59 15.91 2.56
C GLY A 394 15.08 16.39 3.94
N LEU A 395 14.35 16.07 5.01
CA LEU A 395 14.76 16.37 6.38
C LEU A 395 16.11 15.73 6.74
N ALA A 396 16.35 14.49 6.32
CA ALA A 396 17.62 13.80 6.54
C ALA A 396 18.77 14.49 5.79
N GLN A 397 18.56 14.94 4.55
CA GLN A 397 19.57 15.70 3.80
C GLN A 397 19.92 17.03 4.49
N TRP A 398 18.91 17.76 4.97
CA TRP A 398 19.12 18.98 5.74
C TRP A 398 19.82 18.73 7.07
N ALA A 399 19.48 17.66 7.78
CA ALA A 399 20.14 17.31 9.03
C ALA A 399 21.63 17.00 8.85
N LEU A 400 22.00 16.31 7.76
CA LEU A 400 23.41 16.10 7.40
C LEU A 400 24.11 17.42 7.10
N ALA A 401 23.49 18.34 6.35
CA ALA A 401 24.07 19.65 6.06
C ALA A 401 24.23 20.51 7.32
N LEU A 402 23.26 20.49 8.23
CA LEU A 402 23.32 21.18 9.53
C LEU A 402 24.46 20.64 10.40
N ARG A 403 24.73 19.34 10.34
CA ARG A 403 25.89 18.73 11.02
C ARG A 403 27.21 19.18 10.44
N VAL A 404 27.34 19.23 9.11
CA VAL A 404 28.54 19.77 8.45
C VAL A 404 28.76 21.24 8.81
N TYR A 405 27.69 22.04 8.86
CA TYR A 405 27.78 23.42 9.34
C TYR A 405 28.28 23.48 10.79
N GLN A 406 27.68 22.69 11.69
CA GLN A 406 28.05 22.67 13.11
C GLN A 406 29.51 22.27 13.32
N GLU A 407 30.01 21.29 12.56
CA GLU A 407 31.41 20.87 12.63
C GLU A 407 32.38 21.98 12.20
N ARG A 408 32.01 22.76 11.18
CA ARG A 408 32.86 23.85 10.64
C ARG A 408 32.82 25.12 11.50
N MET A 409 31.66 25.44 12.06
CA MET A 409 31.41 26.71 12.76
C MET A 409 31.40 26.57 14.30
N GLY A 410 31.38 25.34 14.82
CA GLY A 410 31.31 25.05 16.26
C GLY A 410 29.91 25.24 16.88
N HIS A 411 28.90 25.65 16.11
CA HIS A 411 27.52 25.83 16.55
C HIS A 411 26.51 25.58 15.42
N TYR A 412 25.26 25.27 15.75
CA TYR A 412 24.18 25.24 14.76
C TYR A 412 23.80 26.65 14.27
N PRO A 413 23.36 26.81 13.02
CA PRO A 413 23.07 28.11 12.42
C PRO A 413 21.86 28.80 13.07
N HIS A 414 21.73 30.11 12.86
CA HIS A 414 20.53 30.86 13.29
C HIS A 414 19.36 30.64 12.32
N ALA A 415 19.65 30.51 11.03
CA ALA A 415 18.67 30.21 9.99
C ALA A 415 19.21 29.21 8.95
N LEU A 416 18.32 28.54 8.22
CA LEU A 416 18.71 27.60 7.16
C LEU A 416 19.51 28.27 6.03
N SER A 417 19.29 29.56 5.77
CA SER A 417 20.06 30.34 4.79
C SER A 417 21.56 30.39 5.10
N ASP A 418 21.93 30.35 6.38
CA ASP A 418 23.34 30.38 6.81
C ASP A 418 24.06 29.09 6.38
N VAL A 419 23.33 27.96 6.33
CA VAL A 419 23.87 26.68 5.88
C VAL A 419 24.31 26.77 4.43
N CYS A 420 23.50 27.38 3.57
CA CYS A 420 23.77 27.50 2.14
C CYS A 420 25.03 28.32 1.84
N ALA A 421 25.48 29.20 2.76
CA ALA A 421 26.72 29.96 2.62
C ALA A 421 27.98 29.13 2.91
N VAL A 422 27.85 28.04 3.69
CA VAL A 422 28.98 27.21 4.14
C VAL A 422 28.99 25.84 3.46
N VAL A 423 27.81 25.31 3.14
CA VAL A 423 27.60 23.97 2.58
C VAL A 423 27.05 24.10 1.16
N ASP A 424 27.91 23.89 0.18
CA ASP A 424 27.59 23.93 -1.26
C ASP A 424 26.93 22.61 -1.72
N TRP A 425 25.76 22.29 -1.15
CA TRP A 425 24.96 21.11 -1.48
C TRP A 425 23.61 21.53 -2.04
N SER A 426 23.08 20.76 -2.99
CA SER A 426 21.71 20.94 -3.47
C SER A 426 20.72 20.36 -2.46
N LEU A 427 20.08 21.22 -1.67
CA LEU A 427 19.13 20.83 -0.63
C LEU A 427 17.68 21.05 -1.10
N PRO A 428 16.76 20.10 -0.83
CA PRO A 428 15.38 20.21 -1.28
C PRO A 428 14.53 21.11 -0.37
N ASP A 429 13.53 21.76 -0.96
CA ASP A 429 12.40 22.34 -0.21
C ASP A 429 11.49 21.24 0.36
N ASP A 430 10.57 21.63 1.25
CA ASP A 430 9.53 20.73 1.75
C ASP A 430 8.59 20.31 0.59
N PRO A 431 8.51 19.00 0.25
CA PRO A 431 7.67 18.53 -0.85
C PRO A 431 6.15 18.67 -0.58
N LEU A 432 5.75 18.81 0.68
CA LEU A 432 4.34 18.88 1.09
C LEU A 432 3.80 20.31 1.04
N SER A 433 4.54 21.27 1.60
CA SER A 433 4.17 22.69 1.61
C SER A 433 4.67 23.45 0.38
N GLY A 434 5.81 23.02 -0.19
CA GLY A 434 6.50 23.72 -1.25
C GLY A 434 7.30 24.94 -0.81
N GLN A 435 7.46 25.14 0.49
CA GLN A 435 8.29 26.16 1.12
C GLN A 435 9.54 25.52 1.72
N PRO A 436 10.55 26.29 2.18
CA PRO A 436 11.62 25.73 3.00
C PRO A 436 11.07 25.00 4.23
N PHE A 437 11.77 23.95 4.69
CA PHE A 437 11.45 23.31 5.98
C PHE A 437 11.52 24.32 7.13
N VAL A 438 10.71 24.13 8.16
CA VAL A 438 10.76 24.98 9.35
C VAL A 438 11.88 24.53 10.26
N TYR A 439 12.75 25.47 10.60
CA TYR A 439 13.91 25.28 11.46
C TYR A 439 13.84 26.21 12.67
N ARG A 440 14.11 25.68 13.85
CA ARG A 440 14.22 26.47 15.08
C ARG A 440 15.28 25.87 15.99
N ARG A 441 16.17 26.71 16.53
CA ARG A 441 17.11 26.30 17.58
C ARG A 441 16.37 25.98 18.87
N GLU A 442 16.76 24.89 19.52
CA GLU A 442 16.21 24.48 20.82
C GLU A 442 17.36 23.98 21.71
N GLY A 443 17.74 24.78 22.71
CA GLY A 443 18.93 24.52 23.52
C GLY A 443 20.21 24.47 22.68
N ASP A 444 21.01 23.43 22.89
CA ASP A 444 22.22 23.15 22.10
C ASP A 444 21.91 22.47 20.76
N GLY A 445 20.65 22.07 20.53
CA GLY A 445 20.21 21.41 19.31
C GLY A 445 19.22 22.25 18.50
N TYR A 446 18.36 21.55 17.76
CA TYR A 446 17.36 22.17 16.90
C TYR A 446 16.19 21.23 16.63
N ILE A 447 15.10 21.82 16.17
CA ILE A 447 13.99 21.14 15.53
C ILE A 447 13.93 21.56 14.06
N LEU A 448 13.72 20.57 13.19
CA LEU A 448 13.54 20.76 11.75
C LEU A 448 12.32 19.94 11.31
N TYR A 449 11.33 20.54 10.67
CA TYR A 449 10.10 19.81 10.34
C TYR A 449 9.39 20.32 9.08
N SER A 450 8.53 19.46 8.55
CA SER A 450 7.52 19.76 7.53
C SER A 450 6.14 19.82 8.18
N PHE A 451 5.25 20.69 7.68
CA PHE A 451 3.85 20.87 8.10
C PHE A 451 2.94 19.65 7.91
N GLY A 452 3.48 18.51 7.46
CA GLY A 452 2.68 17.32 7.24
C GLY A 452 1.61 17.49 6.15
N PHE A 453 0.57 16.66 6.21
CA PHE A 453 -0.49 16.64 5.22
C PHE A 453 -1.64 17.58 5.57
N ASN A 454 -1.74 18.01 6.83
CA ASN A 454 -2.75 18.98 7.25
C ASN A 454 -2.44 20.41 6.79
N ARG A 455 -1.20 20.68 6.34
CA ARG A 455 -0.70 21.99 5.87
C ARG A 455 -0.85 23.10 6.91
N HIS A 456 -0.89 22.73 8.18
CA HIS A 456 -0.90 23.62 9.32
C HIS A 456 0.42 23.48 10.06
N ASP A 457 0.92 24.57 10.63
CA ASP A 457 2.10 24.50 11.50
C ASP A 457 1.65 24.02 12.89
N ASP A 458 1.90 22.75 13.21
CA ASP A 458 1.60 22.20 14.52
C ASP A 458 2.73 22.44 15.55
N GLY A 459 3.72 23.26 15.20
CA GLY A 459 4.84 23.63 16.05
C GLY A 459 5.89 22.53 16.21
N GLY A 460 5.96 21.59 15.27
CA GLY A 460 6.81 20.41 15.32
C GLY A 460 6.22 19.30 16.19
N LYS A 461 4.90 19.14 16.16
CA LYS A 461 4.18 18.11 16.94
C LYS A 461 3.60 17.05 16.02
N LYS A 462 3.84 15.79 16.38
CA LYS A 462 3.26 14.62 15.71
C LYS A 462 2.42 13.83 16.68
N GLU A 463 1.12 13.70 16.41
CA GLU A 463 0.28 12.78 17.16
C GLU A 463 0.25 11.39 16.50
N ARG A 464 0.46 10.34 17.31
CA ARG A 464 0.52 8.97 16.81
C ARG A 464 -0.88 8.46 16.47
N ARG A 465 -1.28 8.60 15.21
CA ARG A 465 -2.53 8.02 14.71
C ARG A 465 -2.44 6.50 14.62
N LYS A 466 -3.46 5.77 15.11
CA LYS A 466 -3.64 4.35 14.80
C LYS A 466 -3.94 4.22 13.30
N PHE A 467 -2.97 3.72 12.53
CA PHE A 467 -3.17 3.43 11.12
C PHE A 467 -4.24 2.34 10.97
N ARG A 468 -5.39 2.70 10.40
CA ARG A 468 -6.42 1.73 10.00
C ARG A 468 -6.25 1.41 8.51
N PRO A 469 -5.63 0.26 8.15
CA PRO A 469 -5.52 -0.13 6.76
C PRO A 469 -6.91 -0.27 6.12
N TYR A 470 -7.84 -0.87 6.88
CA TYR A 470 -9.24 -1.08 6.53
C TYR A 470 -10.15 -0.24 7.44
N GLY A 471 -11.09 0.49 6.85
CA GLY A 471 -11.97 1.45 7.51
C GLY A 471 -12.24 2.68 6.64
N PRO A 472 -13.38 3.38 6.83
CA PRO A 472 -13.69 4.58 6.07
C PRO A 472 -12.52 5.55 6.17
N ALA A 473 -12.16 6.19 5.05
CA ALA A 473 -11.26 7.34 5.12
C ALA A 473 -11.84 8.32 6.15
N LEU A 474 -11.03 8.82 7.09
CA LEU A 474 -11.47 9.95 7.90
C LEU A 474 -11.89 11.05 6.91
N THR A 475 -12.90 11.81 7.28
CA THR A 475 -13.27 12.98 6.48
C THR A 475 -12.05 13.90 6.36
N GLU A 476 -11.92 14.61 5.25
CA GLU A 476 -10.83 15.59 5.08
C GLU A 476 -10.77 16.56 6.27
N ALA A 477 -11.92 16.95 6.81
CA ALA A 477 -12.04 17.78 8.02
C ALA A 477 -11.47 17.13 9.30
N GLU A 478 -11.59 15.81 9.48
CA GLU A 478 -10.97 15.09 10.59
C GLU A 478 -9.46 14.88 10.37
N TYR A 479 -9.05 14.70 9.11
CA TYR A 479 -7.64 14.61 8.73
C TYR A 479 -6.87 15.92 8.97
N LEU A 480 -7.48 17.06 8.68
CA LEU A 480 -6.85 18.38 8.83
C LEU A 480 -6.71 18.85 10.30
N ARG A 481 -7.33 18.17 11.28
CA ARG A 481 -7.41 18.64 12.68
C ARG A 481 -6.39 18.05 13.64
N VAL A 482 -5.62 17.04 13.23
CA VAL A 482 -4.67 16.37 14.15
C VAL A 482 -3.26 16.75 13.76
N PRO A 483 -2.39 17.04 14.74
CA PRO A 483 -0.98 17.32 14.48
C PRO A 483 -0.30 16.21 13.70
N ASP A 484 0.23 16.53 12.52
CA ASP A 484 0.82 15.54 11.62
C ASP A 484 2.18 15.93 11.02
N ASP A 485 2.85 16.92 11.65
CA ASP A 485 4.20 17.32 11.31
C ASP A 485 5.16 16.12 11.20
N ILE A 486 6.05 16.20 10.23
CA ILE A 486 7.14 15.25 10.05
C ILE A 486 8.39 15.89 10.66
N VAL A 487 8.80 15.40 11.83
CA VAL A 487 9.75 16.10 12.69
C VAL A 487 11.10 15.38 12.74
N TRP A 488 12.16 16.16 12.57
CA TRP A 488 13.52 15.84 12.95
C TRP A 488 13.92 16.65 14.18
N ARG A 489 14.48 15.99 15.19
CA ARG A 489 14.87 16.64 16.44
C ARG A 489 16.30 16.26 16.80
N MET A 490 17.14 17.28 16.93
CA MET A 490 18.50 17.17 17.43
C MET A 490 18.54 17.72 18.85
N THR A 491 19.07 16.95 19.79
CA THR A 491 19.10 17.35 21.21
C THR A 491 20.42 18.01 21.63
N ARG A 492 21.52 17.78 20.89
CA ARG A 492 22.86 18.27 21.18
C ARG A 492 23.68 18.55 19.92
#